data_AF-A0AA48RFJ5-F1
#
_entry.id   AF-A0AA48RFJ5-F1
#
_cell.length_a   1.000
_cell.length_b   1.000
_cell.length_c   1.000
_cell.angle_alpha   90.00
_cell.angle_beta   90.00
_cell.angle_gamma   90.00
#
_symmetry.space_group_name_H-M   'P 1'
#
loop_
_entity.id
_entity.type
_entity.pdbx_description
1 polymer ?
#
loop_
_entity_poly.entity_id
_entity_poly.type
_entity_poly.pdbx_seq_one_letter_code
_entity_poly.pdbx_strand_id
1 'polypeptide(L)'
;MHGYPIAFPRYWPRLVRQPGFSEPRDRALAADILRATQREERAINYFSRLIELAPNDSIRTVLNIIRDERIKHSQRFATIYRQLTGRAPQVRREEVPAPESFARGLEFAIRDELAAADLYRDIADRAVTLAIRRGFTRAAEDELRQSNVLMNMLAQLGAS
;
A
#
# COMPACT_ATOMS: atom_id res chain seq x y z
N MET A 1 -28.84 -13.57 7.48
CA MET A 1 -27.66 -12.85 8.00
C MET A 1 -26.41 -13.48 7.41
N HIS A 2 -25.95 -12.96 6.27
CA HIS A 2 -24.75 -13.45 5.60
C HIS A 2 -23.78 -12.28 5.43
N GLY A 3 -23.06 -11.97 6.51
CA GLY A 3 -21.82 -11.19 6.41
C GLY A 3 -20.75 -12.13 5.85
N TYR A 4 -20.14 -11.74 4.74
CA TYR A 4 -19.11 -12.55 4.08
C TYR A 4 -17.98 -12.90 5.07
N PRO A 5 -17.46 -14.14 5.03
CA PRO A 5 -16.26 -14.48 5.76
C PRO A 5 -15.10 -13.63 5.20
N ILE A 6 -14.42 -12.89 6.07
CA ILE A 6 -13.12 -12.28 5.79
C ILE A 6 -12.10 -13.43 5.72
N ALA A 7 -12.21 -14.24 4.68
CA ALA A 7 -11.20 -15.17 4.25
C ALA A 7 -10.42 -14.44 3.17
N PHE A 8 -9.22 -13.97 3.53
CA PHE A 8 -8.20 -13.58 2.56
C PHE A 8 -8.11 -14.70 1.50
N PRO A 9 -8.38 -14.43 0.22
CA PRO A 9 -8.18 -15.45 -0.80
C PRO A 9 -6.71 -15.89 -0.74
N ARG A 10 -6.51 -17.17 -0.44
CA ARG A 10 -5.21 -17.85 -0.42
C ARG A 10 -4.60 -18.01 -1.83
N TYR A 11 -4.96 -17.13 -2.75
CA TYR A 11 -4.57 -17.15 -4.15
C TYR A 11 -3.83 -15.85 -4.46
N TRP A 12 -2.54 -15.80 -4.09
CA TRP A 12 -1.59 -14.98 -4.81
C TRP A 12 -1.16 -15.77 -6.05
N PRO A 13 -1.46 -15.32 -7.29
CA PRO A 13 -0.98 -16.01 -8.48
C PRO A 13 0.55 -16.00 -8.46
N ARG A 14 1.17 -17.18 -8.59
CA ARG A 14 2.60 -17.29 -8.87
C ARG A 14 2.91 -16.45 -10.11
N LEU A 15 3.69 -15.39 -9.93
CA LEU A 15 4.21 -14.61 -11.05
C LEU A 15 5.03 -15.54 -11.95
N VAL A 16 4.61 -15.62 -13.21
CA VAL A 16 5.22 -16.42 -14.26
C VAL A 16 6.69 -16.00 -14.43
N ARG A 17 7.57 -17.00 -14.44
CA ARG A 17 9.00 -16.89 -14.73
C ARG A 17 9.21 -16.35 -16.15
N GLN A 18 9.87 -15.20 -16.30
CA GLN A 18 10.41 -14.74 -17.59
C GLN A 18 11.94 -14.84 -17.58
N PRO A 19 12.60 -15.08 -18.73
CA PRO A 19 14.05 -15.21 -18.80
C PRO A 19 14.73 -13.85 -19.06
N GLY A 20 15.92 -13.68 -18.46
CA GLY A 20 16.78 -12.49 -18.57
C GLY A 20 16.98 -11.84 -17.21
N PHE A 21 17.90 -12.36 -16.39
CA PHE A 21 18.05 -11.87 -15.01
C PHE A 21 19.40 -12.21 -14.38
N SER A 22 19.89 -11.27 -13.58
CA SER A 22 20.87 -11.43 -12.50
C SER A 22 20.37 -12.39 -11.39
N GLU A 23 21.17 -12.58 -10.33
CA GLU A 23 21.03 -13.60 -9.28
C GLU A 23 19.60 -13.78 -8.69
N PRO A 24 19.25 -14.98 -8.17
CA PRO A 24 17.91 -15.27 -7.64
C PRO A 24 17.38 -14.28 -6.60
N ARG A 25 18.27 -13.64 -5.84
CA ARG A 25 17.96 -12.64 -4.81
C ARG A 25 17.36 -11.36 -5.40
N ASP A 26 17.90 -10.88 -6.51
CA ASP A 26 17.42 -9.66 -7.17
C ASP A 26 16.01 -9.84 -7.75
N ARG A 27 15.70 -11.06 -8.21
CA ARG A 27 14.37 -11.41 -8.73
C ARG A 27 13.30 -11.34 -7.64
N ALA A 28 13.60 -11.87 -6.46
CA ALA A 28 12.69 -11.84 -5.32
C ALA A 28 12.45 -10.40 -4.84
N LEU A 29 13.52 -9.62 -4.69
CA LEU A 29 13.43 -8.21 -4.31
C LEU A 29 12.63 -7.40 -5.33
N ALA A 30 12.88 -7.58 -6.63
CA ALA A 30 12.13 -6.92 -7.69
C ALA A 30 10.64 -7.29 -7.68
N ALA A 31 10.30 -8.56 -7.40
CA ALA A 31 8.91 -8.99 -7.30
C ALA A 31 8.19 -8.32 -6.11
N ASP A 32 8.85 -8.18 -4.97
CA ASP A 32 8.26 -7.51 -3.80
C ASP A 32 8.12 -6.00 -4.01
N ILE A 33 9.06 -5.36 -4.70
CA ILE A 33 8.95 -3.95 -5.06
C ILE A 33 7.80 -3.74 -6.06
N LEU A 34 7.61 -4.65 -7.03
CA LEU A 34 6.45 -4.60 -7.92
C LEU A 34 5.14 -4.74 -7.13
N ARG A 35 5.10 -5.64 -6.14
CA ARG A 35 3.97 -5.80 -5.23
C ARG A 35 3.71 -4.54 -4.41
N ALA A 36 4.75 -3.89 -3.90
CA ALA A 36 4.65 -2.60 -3.19
C ALA A 36 4.06 -1.52 -4.10
N THR A 37 4.57 -1.35 -5.33
CA THR A 37 4.01 -0.40 -6.31
C THR A 37 2.53 -0.68 -6.58
N GLN A 38 2.15 -1.94 -6.79
CA GLN A 38 0.76 -2.31 -7.03
C GLN A 38 -0.15 -2.07 -5.81
N ARG A 39 0.39 -2.20 -4.59
CA ARG A 39 -0.32 -1.89 -3.36
C ARG A 39 -0.64 -0.40 -3.28
N GLU A 40 0.35 0.45 -3.49
CA GLU A 40 0.18 1.91 -3.48
C GLU A 40 -0.88 2.37 -4.49
N GLU A 41 -0.86 1.83 -5.70
CA GLU A 41 -1.83 2.14 -6.75
C GLU A 41 -3.26 1.74 -6.37
N ARG A 42 -3.43 0.62 -5.67
CA ARG A 42 -4.74 0.24 -5.11
C ARG A 42 -5.15 1.15 -3.96
N ALA A 43 -4.22 1.52 -3.09
CA ALA A 43 -4.48 2.41 -1.97
C ALA A 43 -4.94 3.80 -2.46
N ILE A 44 -4.33 4.33 -3.53
CA ILE A 44 -4.79 5.58 -4.19
C ILE A 44 -6.27 5.50 -4.57
N ASN A 45 -6.66 4.41 -5.24
CA ASN A 45 -8.06 4.20 -5.64
C ASN A 45 -8.97 4.04 -4.41
N TYR A 46 -8.52 3.31 -3.40
CA TYR A 46 -9.29 3.09 -2.17
C TYR A 46 -9.54 4.39 -1.41
N PHE A 47 -8.50 5.18 -1.15
CA PHE A 47 -8.61 6.46 -0.47
C PHE A 47 -9.45 7.45 -1.28
N SER A 48 -9.40 7.41 -2.61
CA SER A 48 -10.28 8.24 -3.45
C SER A 48 -11.76 7.96 -3.17
N ARG A 49 -12.15 6.68 -3.05
CA ARG A 49 -13.52 6.29 -2.66
C ARG A 49 -13.84 6.61 -1.20
N LEU A 50 -12.87 6.44 -0.30
CA LEU A 50 -13.06 6.75 1.12
C LEU A 50 -13.26 8.26 1.37
N ILE A 51 -12.57 9.10 0.59
CA ILE A 51 -12.71 10.56 0.60
C ILE A 51 -14.14 10.99 0.26
N GLU A 52 -14.82 10.28 -0.66
CA GLU A 52 -16.22 10.58 -1.00
C GLU A 52 -17.17 10.37 0.18
N LEU A 53 -16.84 9.43 1.07
CA LEU A 53 -17.59 9.11 2.29
C LEU A 53 -17.20 9.95 3.51
N ALA A 54 -16.24 10.88 3.38
CA ALA A 54 -15.75 11.68 4.49
C ALA A 54 -16.87 12.55 5.10
N PRO A 55 -17.08 12.52 6.43
CA PRO A 55 -18.21 13.20 7.07
C PRO A 55 -18.02 14.73 7.20
N ASN A 56 -16.80 15.23 7.03
CA ASN A 56 -16.49 16.66 7.03
C ASN A 56 -15.19 16.97 6.27
N ASP A 57 -14.94 18.25 6.00
CA ASP A 57 -13.80 18.72 5.20
C ASP A 57 -12.45 18.56 5.90
N SER A 58 -12.42 18.58 7.23
CA SER A 58 -11.19 18.33 8.00
C SER A 58 -10.69 16.90 7.76
N ILE A 59 -11.58 15.92 7.91
CA ILE A 59 -11.30 14.52 7.61
C ILE A 59 -10.96 14.32 6.13
N ARG A 60 -11.73 14.95 5.23
CA ARG A 60 -11.46 14.93 3.79
C ARG A 60 -10.04 15.39 3.48
N THR A 61 -9.57 16.45 4.13
CA THR A 61 -8.22 17.00 3.95
C THR A 61 -7.15 16.01 4.36
N VAL A 62 -7.30 15.38 5.54
CA VAL A 62 -6.35 14.36 6.02
C VAL A 62 -6.28 13.17 5.07
N LEU A 63 -7.42 12.68 4.59
CA LEU A 63 -7.45 11.54 3.66
C LEU A 63 -6.83 11.88 2.30
N ASN A 64 -6.97 13.12 1.80
CA ASN A 64 -6.27 13.57 0.60
C ASN A 64 -4.75 13.55 0.80
N ILE A 65 -4.25 14.02 1.96
CA ILE A 65 -2.82 13.97 2.28
C ILE A 65 -2.30 12.53 2.25
N ILE A 66 -3.03 11.60 2.87
CA ILE A 66 -2.68 10.18 2.87
C ILE A 66 -2.63 9.62 1.44
N ARG A 67 -3.68 9.86 0.63
CA ARG A 67 -3.72 9.45 -0.78
C ARG A 67 -2.52 9.99 -1.57
N ASP A 68 -2.15 11.24 -1.35
CA ASP A 68 -1.05 11.88 -2.08
C ASP A 68 0.32 11.32 -1.66
N GLU A 69 0.49 10.85 -0.42
CA GLU A 69 1.65 10.06 -0.01
C GLU A 69 1.72 8.73 -0.76
N ARG A 70 0.59 8.04 -0.95
CA ARG A 70 0.55 6.81 -1.77
C ARG A 70 1.04 7.05 -3.20
N ILE A 71 0.68 8.18 -3.81
CA ILE A 71 1.18 8.58 -5.15
C ILE A 71 2.70 8.70 -5.15
N LYS A 72 3.27 9.38 -4.15
CA LYS A 72 4.73 9.57 -4.02
C LYS A 72 5.45 8.22 -3.84
N HIS A 73 4.90 7.35 -2.99
CA HIS A 73 5.45 6.02 -2.76
C HIS A 73 5.40 5.16 -4.03
N SER A 74 4.27 5.10 -4.73
CA SER A 74 4.14 4.38 -6.01
C SER A 74 5.20 4.80 -7.02
N GLN A 75 5.33 6.12 -7.26
CA GLN A 75 6.31 6.67 -8.21
C GLN A 75 7.74 6.31 -7.83
N ARG A 76 8.05 6.35 -6.53
CA ARG A 76 9.35 5.98 -6.01
C ARG A 76 9.64 4.50 -6.20
N PHE A 77 8.71 3.62 -5.83
CA PHE A 77 8.87 2.17 -5.98
C PHE A 77 8.98 1.76 -7.45
N ALA A 78 8.20 2.40 -8.34
CA ALA A 78 8.31 2.21 -9.78
C ALA A 78 9.72 2.59 -10.31
N THR A 79 10.29 3.68 -9.80
CA THR A 79 11.65 4.11 -10.16
C THR A 79 12.69 3.08 -9.71
N ILE A 80 12.59 2.59 -8.47
CA ILE A 80 13.50 1.56 -7.94
C ILE A 80 13.37 0.25 -8.74
N TYR A 81 12.14 -0.18 -9.05
CA TYR A 81 11.90 -1.38 -9.85
C TYR A 81 12.57 -1.28 -11.23
N ARG A 82 12.45 -0.13 -11.89
CA ARG A 82 13.09 0.12 -13.19
C ARG A 82 14.60 0.10 -13.08
N GLN A 83 15.19 0.64 -12.01
CA GLN A 83 16.63 0.59 -11.77
C GLN A 83 17.13 -0.85 -11.59
N LEU A 84 16.37 -1.70 -10.89
CA LEU A 84 16.75 -3.10 -10.65
C LEU A 84 16.54 -4.01 -11.85
N THR A 85 15.52 -3.74 -12.67
CA THR A 85 15.06 -4.68 -13.71
C THR A 85 15.26 -4.18 -15.15
N GLY A 86 15.60 -2.90 -15.33
CA GLY A 86 15.68 -2.26 -16.64
C GLY A 86 14.33 -2.00 -17.32
N ARG A 87 13.20 -2.35 -16.69
CA ARG A 87 11.84 -2.23 -17.26
C ARG A 87 10.88 -1.49 -16.34
N ALA A 88 9.87 -0.85 -16.92
CA ALA A 88 8.79 -0.24 -16.14
C ALA A 88 7.95 -1.32 -15.43
N PRO A 89 7.41 -1.06 -14.23
CA PRO A 89 6.49 -1.98 -13.58
C PRO A 89 5.18 -2.06 -14.37
N GLN A 90 4.69 -3.29 -14.59
CA GLN A 90 3.35 -3.50 -15.13
C GLN A 90 2.36 -3.50 -13.97
N VAL A 91 1.79 -2.33 -13.69
CA VAL A 91 0.72 -2.17 -12.69
C VAL A 91 -0.60 -2.55 -13.34
N ARG A 92 -1.32 -3.49 -12.72
CA ARG A 92 -2.68 -3.84 -13.14
C ARG A 92 -3.65 -2.87 -12.46
N ARG A 93 -4.54 -2.27 -13.26
CA ARG A 93 -5.70 -1.55 -12.73
C ARG A 93 -6.71 -2.61 -12.28
N GLU A 94 -6.73 -2.88 -10.99
CA GLU A 94 -7.76 -3.69 -10.36
C GLU A 94 -8.75 -2.75 -9.66
N GLU A 95 -10.04 -3.05 -9.81
CA GLU A 95 -11.06 -2.34 -9.05
C GLU A 95 -10.93 -2.69 -7.57
N VAL A 96 -10.92 -1.65 -6.73
CA VAL A 96 -11.00 -1.81 -5.29
C VAL A 96 -12.45 -1.55 -4.89
N PRO A 97 -13.14 -2.48 -4.22
CA PRO A 97 -14.53 -2.27 -3.81
C PRO A 97 -14.67 -1.03 -2.93
N ALA A 98 -15.80 -0.32 -3.07
CA ALA A 98 -16.09 0.82 -2.21
C ALA A 98 -16.34 0.34 -0.77
N PRO A 99 -15.94 1.12 0.26
CA PRO A 99 -16.28 0.81 1.64
C PRO A 99 -17.80 0.83 1.86
N GLU A 100 -18.31 -0.10 2.67
CA GLU A 100 -19.74 -0.14 3.05
C GLU A 100 -20.17 1.08 3.88
N SER A 101 -19.24 1.65 4.65
CA SER A 101 -19.41 2.86 5.43
C SER A 101 -18.05 3.51 5.69
N PHE A 102 -18.05 4.77 6.12
CA PHE A 102 -16.82 5.49 6.45
C PHE A 102 -16.00 4.79 7.55
N ALA A 103 -16.66 4.35 8.64
CA ALA A 103 -15.99 3.69 9.77
C ALA A 103 -15.36 2.34 9.36
N ARG A 104 -16.11 1.50 8.62
CA ARG A 104 -15.58 0.24 8.05
C ARG A 104 -14.44 0.51 7.07
N GLY A 105 -14.54 1.64 6.37
CA GLY A 105 -13.52 2.12 5.47
C GLY A 105 -12.18 2.41 6.16
N LEU A 106 -12.24 3.11 7.30
CA LEU A 106 -11.09 3.40 8.16
C LEU A 106 -10.51 2.11 8.79
N GLU A 107 -11.35 1.20 9.29
CA GLU A 107 -10.87 -0.08 9.84
C GLU A 107 -10.04 -0.87 8.82
N PHE A 108 -10.49 -0.92 7.57
CA PHE A 108 -9.72 -1.54 6.49
C PHE A 108 -8.43 -0.79 6.20
N ALA A 109 -8.48 0.55 6.06
CA ALA A 109 -7.31 1.37 5.78
C ALA A 109 -6.22 1.19 6.83
N ILE A 110 -6.59 1.18 8.12
CA ILE A 110 -5.65 0.95 9.23
C ILE A 110 -4.91 -0.38 9.08
N ARG A 111 -5.63 -1.47 8.78
CA ARG A 111 -5.03 -2.79 8.58
C ARG A 111 -4.16 -2.82 7.33
N ASP A 112 -4.56 -2.11 6.28
CA ASP A 112 -3.78 -2.02 5.06
C ASP A 112 -2.47 -1.25 5.26
N GLU A 113 -2.47 -0.13 6.00
CA GLU A 113 -1.25 0.61 6.33
C GLU A 113 -0.31 -0.22 7.23
N LEU A 114 -0.83 -0.93 8.23
CA LEU A 114 0.00 -1.81 9.07
C LEU A 114 0.66 -2.92 8.25
N ALA A 115 -0.07 -3.56 7.34
CA ALA A 115 0.47 -4.59 6.47
C ALA A 115 1.42 -4.02 5.39
N ALA A 116 1.26 -2.75 4.99
CA ALA A 116 2.21 -2.04 4.14
C ALA A 116 3.52 -1.78 4.89
N ALA A 117 3.44 -1.32 6.14
CA ALA A 117 4.60 -1.10 7.00
C ALA A 117 5.46 -2.37 7.15
N ASP A 118 4.82 -3.51 7.41
CA ASP A 118 5.51 -4.80 7.52
C ASP A 118 6.19 -5.20 6.20
N LEU A 119 5.47 -5.10 5.08
CA LEU A 119 6.05 -5.39 3.76
C LEU A 119 7.25 -4.49 3.45
N TYR A 120 7.17 -3.20 3.77
CA TYR A 120 8.22 -2.24 3.45
C TYR A 120 9.44 -2.46 4.33
N ARG A 121 9.25 -2.81 5.60
CA ARG A 121 10.35 -3.26 6.46
C ARG A 121 11.05 -4.50 5.90
N ASP A 122 10.29 -5.52 5.49
CA ASP A 122 10.86 -6.74 4.89
C ASP A 122 11.65 -6.49 3.60
N ILE A 123 11.21 -5.52 2.78
CA ILE A 123 11.94 -5.08 1.59
C ILE A 123 13.21 -4.33 1.99
N ALA A 124 13.14 -3.45 2.99
CA ALA A 124 14.30 -2.70 3.47
C ALA A 124 15.41 -3.61 4.00
N ASP A 125 15.06 -4.66 4.74
CA ASP A 125 16.00 -5.64 5.29
C ASP A 125 16.72 -6.46 4.22
N ARG A 126 16.07 -6.67 3.07
CA ARG A 126 16.61 -7.43 1.93
C ARG A 126 17.19 -6.53 0.83
N ALA A 127 17.18 -5.21 1.03
CA ALA A 127 17.61 -4.25 0.04
C ALA A 127 19.11 -4.38 -0.29
N VAL A 128 19.44 -4.37 -1.58
CA VAL A 128 20.81 -4.51 -2.08
C VAL A 128 21.62 -3.20 -2.05
N THR A 129 20.97 -2.06 -1.84
CA THR A 129 21.64 -0.76 -1.69
C THR A 129 21.11 0.03 -0.49
N LEU A 130 21.97 0.90 0.06
CA LEU A 130 21.58 1.80 1.16
C LEU A 130 20.44 2.74 0.76
N ALA A 131 20.38 3.16 -0.51
CA ALA A 131 19.34 4.03 -1.02
C ALA A 131 17.97 3.35 -1.01
N ILE A 132 17.91 2.08 -1.43
CA ILE A 132 16.68 1.27 -1.40
C ILE A 132 16.28 1.02 0.04
N ARG A 133 17.21 0.58 0.90
CA ARG A 133 16.96 0.35 2.33
C ARG A 133 16.34 1.58 2.99
N ARG A 134 17.00 2.73 2.89
CA ARG A 134 16.52 3.99 3.47
C ARG A 134 15.17 4.43 2.91
N GLY A 135 14.89 4.11 1.65
CA GLY A 135 13.60 4.45 1.03
C GLY A 135 12.46 3.66 1.62
N PHE A 136 12.62 2.35 1.74
CA PHE A 136 11.59 1.47 2.29
C PHE A 136 11.47 1.57 3.81
N THR A 137 12.56 1.85 4.55
CA THR A 137 12.48 2.15 5.99
C THR A 137 11.59 3.38 6.25
N ARG A 138 11.81 4.47 5.50
CA ARG A 138 10.99 5.69 5.65
C ARG A 138 9.54 5.45 5.25
N ALA A 139 9.31 4.72 4.16
CA ALA A 139 7.95 4.36 3.76
C ALA A 139 7.24 3.58 4.89
N ALA A 140 7.90 2.58 5.50
CA ALA A 140 7.33 1.84 6.62
C ALA A 140 6.99 2.74 7.84
N GLU A 141 7.86 3.70 8.17
CA GLU A 141 7.60 4.68 9.24
C GLU A 141 6.42 5.60 8.91
N ASP A 142 6.29 6.01 7.66
CA ASP A 142 5.16 6.81 7.19
C ASP A 142 3.85 6.03 7.30
N GLU A 143 3.84 4.75 6.95
CA GLU A 143 2.65 3.89 7.10
C GLU A 143 2.20 3.73 8.55
N LEU A 144 3.14 3.51 9.48
CA LEU A 144 2.82 3.43 10.91
C LEU A 144 2.28 4.75 11.45
N ARG A 145 2.81 5.88 10.98
CA ARG A 145 2.29 7.20 11.34
C ARG A 145 0.87 7.37 10.86
N GLN A 146 0.59 7.00 9.61
CA GLN A 146 -0.73 7.12 9.01
C GLN A 146 -1.75 6.17 9.64
N SER A 147 -1.36 4.93 9.99
CA SER A 147 -2.23 4.02 10.73
C SER A 147 -2.66 4.64 12.06
N ASN A 148 -1.76 5.31 12.78
CA ASN A 148 -2.09 6.00 14.03
C ASN A 148 -3.04 7.19 13.81
N VAL A 149 -2.84 7.96 12.74
CA VAL A 149 -3.76 9.04 12.36
C VAL A 149 -5.17 8.49 12.07
N LEU A 150 -5.27 7.40 11.32
CA LEU A 150 -6.53 6.76 10.99
C LEU A 150 -7.21 6.14 12.23
N MET A 151 -6.45 5.53 13.15
CA MET A 151 -6.96 5.03 14.42
C MET A 151 -7.55 6.14 15.28
N ASN A 152 -6.87 7.29 15.39
CA ASN A 152 -7.37 8.45 16.13
C ASN A 152 -8.65 9.00 15.50
N MET A 153 -8.71 9.05 14.16
CA MET A 153 -9.91 9.45 13.43
C MET A 153 -11.08 8.51 13.72
N LEU A 154 -10.87 7.20 13.67
CA LEU A 154 -11.90 6.19 13.96
C LEU A 154 -12.40 6.30 15.42
N ALA A 155 -11.50 6.50 16.38
CA ALA A 155 -11.87 6.66 17.79
C ALA A 155 -12.76 7.90 18.04
N GLN A 156 -12.49 9.01 17.35
CA GLN A 156 -13.29 10.23 17.47
C GLN A 156 -14.71 10.07 16.92
N LEU A 157 -14.90 9.25 15.88
CA LEU A 157 -16.24 8.95 15.34
C LEU A 157 -17.12 8.20 16.33
N GLY A 158 -16.54 7.35 17.19
CA GLY A 158 -17.28 6.58 18.20
C GLY A 158 -17.58 7.35 19.49
N ALA A 159 -16.99 8.54 19.66
CA ALA A 159 -17.18 9.41 20.82
C ALA A 159 -18.23 10.52 20.58
N SER A 160 -18.88 10.50 19.41
CA SER A 160 -19.86 11.48 18.92
C SER A 160 -21.27 10.91 18.99
#